data_AF-A0A817PSJ4-F1
#
_entry.id   AF-A0A817PSJ4-F1
#
_cell.length_a   1.000
_cell.length_b   1.000
_cell.length_c   1.000
_cell.angle_alpha   90.00
_cell.angle_beta   90.00
_cell.angle_gamma   90.00
#
_symmetry.space_group_name_H-M   'P 1'
#
loop_
_entity.id
_entity.type
_entity.pdbx_description
1 polymer ?
#
loop_
_entity_poly.entity_id
_entity_poly.type
_entity_poly.pdbx_seq_one_letter_code
_entity_poly.pdbx_strand_id
1 'polypeptide(L)'
;DETTLEDCLVSLNVLCYILLTMAKLMTPFTPFLAEYMYQILRKLMPQSFSSDEQELSVHFQMIPQSDQSLVNKNIEHAVDAVQTVIGLGRFLRDRKYPLPEFVVIHHDPSVLKDIESLEDFVRNGLNVRKVTLSQDREFYGVEMCAEPNYSTLGKKAGAKLKSVTQLIREMSDADIETLLSKSQDESPLKIIDEVPIELEDIHIVYRVTKQTRFEDTAEQGFVVLLDYKADASLKEEGLIHEITNRVQKLRKEAKLNLTDDIKIYYSVEPHK
;
A
#
# COMPACT_ATOMS: atom_id res chain seq x y z
N ASP A 1 -18.25 9.93 -7.14
CA ASP A 1 -17.07 10.45 -6.42
C ASP A 1 -16.89 11.90 -6.81
N GLU A 2 -17.53 12.81 -6.07
CA GLU A 2 -17.36 14.25 -6.28
C GLU A 2 -16.22 14.71 -5.37
N THR A 3 -14.98 14.59 -5.84
CA THR A 3 -13.90 15.44 -5.33
C THR A 3 -14.36 16.88 -5.41
N THR A 4 -14.46 17.56 -4.26
CA THR A 4 -14.93 18.94 -4.26
C THR A 4 -13.87 19.85 -4.88
N LEU A 5 -14.28 21.02 -5.38
CA LEU A 5 -13.33 22.03 -5.85
C LEU A 5 -12.31 22.39 -4.74
N GLU A 6 -12.77 22.39 -3.49
CA GLU A 6 -11.94 22.63 -2.31
C GLU A 6 -10.88 21.54 -2.14
N ASP A 7 -11.23 20.26 -2.26
CA ASP A 7 -10.28 19.16 -2.17
C ASP A 7 -9.19 19.25 -3.25
N CYS A 8 -9.58 19.62 -4.47
CA CYS A 8 -8.63 19.83 -5.56
C CYS A 8 -7.67 20.98 -5.27
N LEU A 9 -8.17 22.10 -4.73
CA LEU A 9 -7.34 23.25 -4.38
C LEU A 9 -6.37 22.92 -3.24
N VAL A 10 -6.84 22.23 -2.20
CA VAL A 10 -5.99 21.77 -1.09
C VAL A 10 -4.90 20.83 -1.61
N SER A 11 -5.26 19.84 -2.43
CA SER A 11 -4.32 18.89 -3.03
C SER A 11 -3.26 19.59 -3.89
N LEU A 12 -3.66 20.56 -4.71
CA LEU A 12 -2.73 21.35 -5.54
C LEU A 12 -1.80 22.22 -4.68
N ASN A 13 -2.31 22.83 -3.61
CA ASN A 13 -1.51 23.63 -2.69
C ASN A 13 -0.47 22.77 -1.95
N VAL A 14 -0.86 21.61 -1.44
CA VAL A 14 0.04 20.64 -0.79
C VAL A 14 1.10 20.16 -1.77
N LEU A 15 0.72 19.80 -3.00
CA LEU A 15 1.66 19.38 -4.04
C LEU A 15 2.66 20.49 -4.39
N CYS A 16 2.18 21.73 -4.59
CA CYS A 16 3.04 22.87 -4.88
C CYS A 16 4.02 23.12 -3.73
N TYR A 17 3.55 23.09 -2.49
CA TYR A 17 4.36 23.25 -1.29
C TYR A 17 5.47 22.18 -1.19
N ILE A 18 5.13 20.90 -1.41
CA ILE A 18 6.10 19.80 -1.38
C ILE A 18 7.14 19.95 -2.49
N LEU A 19 6.72 20.25 -3.72
CA LEU A 19 7.63 20.40 -4.85
C LEU A 19 8.59 21.59 -4.67
N LEU A 20 8.11 22.71 -4.13
CA LEU A 20 8.96 23.87 -3.79
C LEU A 20 9.96 23.53 -2.68
N THR A 21 9.51 22.85 -1.63
CA THR A 21 10.36 22.41 -0.53
C THR A 21 11.44 21.45 -1.03
N MET A 22 11.05 20.50 -1.89
CA MET A 22 11.97 19.56 -2.50
C MET A 22 12.99 20.26 -3.41
N ALA A 23 12.57 21.23 -4.23
CA ALA A 23 13.49 22.02 -5.05
C ALA A 23 14.54 22.74 -4.18
N LYS A 24 14.14 23.33 -3.06
CA LYS A 24 15.07 23.95 -2.09
C LYS A 24 16.05 22.95 -1.50
N LEU A 25 15.57 21.78 -1.05
CA LEU A 25 16.40 20.72 -0.47
C LEU A 25 17.38 20.08 -1.47
N MET A 26 16.98 20.00 -2.74
CA MET A 26 17.77 19.41 -3.82
C MET A 26 18.87 20.33 -4.36
N THR A 27 18.83 21.63 -4.05
CA THR A 27 19.79 22.65 -4.49
C THR A 27 21.27 22.24 -4.39
N PRO A 28 21.78 21.72 -3.25
CA PRO A 28 23.18 21.34 -3.13
C PRO A 28 23.58 20.12 -3.97
N PHE A 29 22.62 19.29 -4.39
CA PHE A 29 22.89 18.04 -5.12
C PHE A 29 22.65 18.18 -6.63
N THR A 30 21.62 18.93 -7.02
CA THR A 30 21.17 19.04 -8.41
C THR A 30 20.81 20.48 -8.76
N PRO A 31 21.76 21.42 -8.70
CA PRO A 31 21.50 22.86 -8.69
C PRO A 31 20.70 23.34 -9.91
N PHE A 32 21.05 22.88 -11.11
CA PHE A 32 20.34 23.29 -12.33
C PHE A 32 18.92 22.72 -12.42
N LEU A 33 18.69 21.50 -11.93
CA LEU A 33 17.36 20.88 -11.91
C LEU A 33 16.47 21.56 -10.86
N ALA A 34 17.01 21.79 -9.67
CA ALA A 34 16.36 22.53 -8.59
C ALA A 34 15.94 23.93 -9.05
N GLU A 35 16.84 24.67 -9.70
CA GLU A 35 16.57 25.99 -10.25
C GLU A 35 15.49 25.94 -11.34
N TYR A 36 15.58 24.99 -12.28
CA TYR A 36 14.57 24.81 -13.32
C TYR A 36 13.17 24.54 -12.74
N MET A 37 13.08 23.63 -11.76
CA MET A 37 11.81 23.32 -11.08
C MET A 37 11.28 24.54 -10.33
N TYR A 38 12.14 25.23 -9.59
CA TYR A 38 11.77 26.43 -8.82
C TYR A 38 11.22 27.54 -9.73
N GLN A 39 11.85 27.81 -10.88
CA GLN A 39 11.38 28.82 -11.83
C GLN A 39 10.01 28.51 -12.44
N ILE A 40 9.68 27.23 -12.62
CA ILE A 40 8.36 26.82 -13.10
C ILE A 40 7.32 27.05 -12.01
N LEU A 41 7.59 26.56 -10.79
CA LEU A 41 6.66 26.62 -9.67
C LEU A 41 6.40 28.05 -9.20
N ARG A 42 7.43 28.91 -9.21
CA ARG A 42 7.32 30.31 -8.82
C ARG A 42 6.27 31.07 -9.64
N LYS A 43 6.12 30.76 -10.93
CA LYS A 43 5.10 31.39 -11.80
C LYS A 43 3.66 31.08 -11.38
N LEU A 44 3.47 29.99 -10.62
CA LEU A 44 2.18 29.55 -10.10
C LEU A 44 1.90 30.13 -8.71
N MET A 45 2.89 30.73 -8.05
CA MET A 45 2.73 31.33 -6.74
C MET A 45 2.06 32.72 -6.81
N PRO A 46 1.31 33.14 -5.77
CA PRO A 46 0.76 34.48 -5.69
C PRO A 46 1.86 35.54 -5.78
N GLN A 47 1.61 36.66 -6.46
CA GLN A 47 2.61 37.73 -6.63
C GLN A 47 3.11 38.35 -5.31
N SER A 48 2.39 38.15 -4.21
CA SER A 48 2.81 38.53 -2.85
C SER A 48 4.01 37.74 -2.31
N PHE A 49 4.40 36.63 -2.96
CA PHE A 49 5.54 35.78 -2.61
C PHE A 49 6.80 36.07 -3.46
N SER A 50 6.85 37.19 -4.17
CA SER A 50 7.88 37.43 -5.20
C SER A 50 8.36 38.87 -5.25
N SER A 51 8.17 39.62 -4.17
CA SER A 51 8.51 41.05 -4.09
C SER A 51 10.02 41.29 -3.90
N ASP A 52 10.76 40.31 -3.39
CA ASP A 52 12.19 40.46 -3.11
C ASP A 52 13.09 39.80 -4.17
N GLU A 53 14.20 40.46 -4.52
CA GLU A 53 15.19 39.93 -5.48
C GLU A 53 15.81 38.60 -5.01
N GLN A 54 15.83 38.34 -3.70
CA GLN A 54 16.30 37.07 -3.10
C GLN A 54 15.34 35.89 -3.38
N GLU A 55 14.13 36.17 -3.84
CA GLU A 55 13.12 35.16 -4.24
C GLU A 55 13.22 34.82 -5.74
N LEU A 56 14.19 35.40 -6.46
CA LEU A 56 14.35 35.17 -7.89
C LEU A 56 15.05 33.85 -8.24
N SER A 57 15.80 33.23 -7.32
CA SER A 57 16.49 31.94 -7.56
C SER A 57 16.45 31.06 -6.32
N VAL A 58 16.39 29.75 -6.52
CA VAL A 58 16.39 28.76 -5.44
C VAL A 58 17.71 28.81 -4.64
N HIS A 59 18.80 29.25 -5.27
CA HIS A 59 20.12 29.32 -4.67
C HIS A 59 20.26 30.38 -3.56
N PHE A 60 19.34 31.36 -3.52
CA PHE A 60 19.29 32.37 -2.46
C PHE A 60 18.28 31.99 -1.36
N GLN A 61 17.58 30.86 -1.50
CA GLN A 61 16.61 30.41 -0.53
C GLN A 61 17.30 29.61 0.59
N MET A 62 16.90 29.90 1.83
CA MET A 62 17.33 29.09 2.97
C MET A 62 16.73 27.69 2.91
N ILE A 63 17.48 26.72 3.43
CA ILE A 63 16.98 25.37 3.66
C ILE A 63 15.77 25.45 4.60
N PRO A 64 14.62 24.85 4.24
CA PRO A 64 13.42 24.90 5.06
C PRO A 64 13.67 24.21 6.42
N GLN A 65 13.17 24.83 7.48
CA GLN A 65 13.21 24.26 8.83
C GLN A 65 12.04 23.30 9.02
N SER A 66 12.25 22.26 9.81
CA SER A 66 11.21 21.28 10.15
C SER A 66 10.15 21.92 11.04
N ASP A 67 8.88 21.85 10.63
CA ASP A 67 7.75 22.29 11.43
C ASP A 67 7.09 21.08 12.11
N GLN A 68 7.33 20.93 13.41
CA GLN A 68 6.81 19.83 14.21
C GLN A 68 5.28 19.87 14.35
N SER A 69 4.63 21.02 14.10
CA SER A 69 3.17 21.13 14.18
C SER A 69 2.46 20.44 13.03
N LEU A 70 3.16 20.21 11.91
CA LEU A 70 2.64 19.51 10.73
C LEU A 70 2.84 17.98 10.82
N VAL A 71 3.59 17.49 11.81
CA VAL A 71 3.87 16.06 12.00
C VAL A 71 2.71 15.40 12.74
N ASN A 72 2.07 14.43 12.09
CA ASN A 72 0.99 13.65 12.70
C ASN A 72 1.23 12.15 12.53
N LYS A 73 1.72 11.53 13.60
CA LYS A 73 2.04 10.09 13.63
C LYS A 73 0.85 9.19 13.32
N ASN A 74 -0.36 9.58 13.71
CA ASN A 74 -1.54 8.76 13.45
C ASN A 74 -1.82 8.69 11.94
N ILE A 75 -1.63 9.80 11.22
CA ILE A 75 -1.76 9.82 9.76
C ILE A 75 -0.65 9.01 9.10
N GLU A 76 0.59 9.13 9.60
CA GLU A 76 1.72 8.33 9.11
C GLU A 76 1.44 6.83 9.23
N HIS A 77 1.00 6.38 10.41
CA HIS A 77 0.61 4.98 10.64
C HIS A 77 -0.52 4.52 9.72
N ALA A 78 -1.56 5.35 9.54
CA ALA A 78 -2.67 5.02 8.66
C ALA A 78 -2.25 4.91 7.19
N VAL A 79 -1.42 5.84 6.71
CA VAL A 79 -0.90 5.84 5.33
C VAL A 79 0.03 4.65 5.11
N ASP A 80 0.90 4.32 6.06
CA ASP A 80 1.79 3.17 5.98
C ASP A 80 0.99 1.86 5.89
N ALA A 81 -0.02 1.68 6.74
CA ALA A 81 -0.91 0.51 6.70
C ALA A 81 -1.60 0.36 5.35
N VAL A 82 -2.16 1.46 4.81
CA VAL A 82 -2.79 1.48 3.49
C VAL A 82 -1.80 1.16 2.37
N GLN A 83 -0.58 1.71 2.42
CA GLN A 83 0.45 1.43 1.42
C GLN A 83 0.87 -0.04 1.44
N THR A 84 1.07 -0.64 2.61
CA THR A 84 1.37 -2.07 2.75
C THR A 84 0.25 -2.92 2.15
N VAL A 85 -1.00 -2.64 2.51
CA VAL A 85 -2.17 -3.37 2.00
C VAL A 85 -2.33 -3.23 0.47
N ILE A 86 -2.14 -2.03 -0.08
CA ILE A 86 -2.15 -1.80 -1.53
C ILE A 86 -0.98 -2.54 -2.20
N GLY A 87 0.19 -2.56 -1.59
CA GLY A 87 1.35 -3.31 -2.06
C GLY A 87 1.05 -4.80 -2.19
N LEU A 88 0.47 -5.40 -1.14
CA LEU A 88 0.06 -6.80 -1.10
C LEU A 88 -1.03 -7.11 -2.13
N GLY A 89 -2.04 -6.25 -2.24
CA GLY A 89 -3.08 -6.40 -3.25
C GLY A 89 -2.55 -6.29 -4.69
N ARG A 90 -1.56 -5.42 -4.94
CA ARG A 90 -0.90 -5.30 -6.25
C ARG A 90 -0.03 -6.50 -6.57
N PHE A 91 0.59 -7.10 -5.55
CA PHE A 91 1.38 -8.32 -5.72
C PHE A 91 0.50 -9.48 -6.20
N LEU A 92 -0.70 -9.62 -5.65
CA LEU A 92 -1.69 -10.60 -6.14
C LEU A 92 -2.19 -10.23 -7.55
N ARG A 93 -2.53 -8.96 -7.77
CA ARG A 93 -3.23 -8.51 -8.97
C ARG A 93 -2.35 -8.49 -10.24
N ASP A 94 -2.56 -9.45 -11.13
CA ASP A 94 -2.02 -9.44 -12.52
C ASP A 94 -3.02 -8.94 -13.59
N ARG A 95 -4.21 -8.47 -13.19
CA ARG A 95 -5.34 -8.18 -14.11
C ARG A 95 -5.66 -6.70 -14.25
N LYS A 96 -6.01 -6.28 -15.46
CA LYS A 96 -6.33 -4.89 -15.82
C LYS A 96 -7.79 -4.48 -15.61
N TYR A 97 -8.70 -5.44 -15.39
CA TYR A 97 -10.12 -5.17 -15.13
C TYR A 97 -10.40 -5.00 -13.63
N PRO A 98 -11.54 -4.38 -13.26
CA PRO A 98 -11.94 -4.25 -11.86
C PRO A 98 -12.21 -5.61 -11.22
N LEU A 99 -11.82 -5.79 -9.96
CA LEU A 99 -12.05 -7.01 -9.19
C LEU A 99 -13.23 -6.84 -8.21
N PRO A 100 -13.96 -7.91 -7.90
CA PRO A 100 -15.19 -7.82 -7.12
C PRO A 100 -14.94 -7.43 -5.66
N GLU A 101 -14.04 -8.13 -4.97
CA GLU A 101 -13.85 -7.97 -3.53
C GLU A 101 -12.39 -8.17 -3.14
N PHE A 102 -11.93 -7.32 -2.23
CA PHE A 102 -10.64 -7.43 -1.57
C PHE A 102 -10.85 -7.42 -0.06
N VAL A 103 -10.40 -8.46 0.62
CA VAL A 103 -10.56 -8.62 2.07
C VAL A 103 -9.24 -8.34 2.75
N VAL A 104 -9.25 -7.52 3.80
CA VAL A 104 -8.10 -7.26 4.65
C VAL A 104 -8.41 -7.79 6.04
N ILE A 105 -7.52 -8.64 6.54
CA ILE A 105 -7.63 -9.24 7.86
C ILE A 105 -6.43 -8.80 8.68
N HIS A 106 -6.72 -8.25 9.86
CA HIS A 106 -5.70 -7.84 10.81
C HIS A 106 -6.22 -8.05 12.24
N HIS A 107 -5.30 -8.38 13.16
CA HIS A 107 -5.64 -8.66 14.56
C HIS A 107 -5.99 -7.37 15.33
N ASP A 108 -5.27 -6.28 15.07
CA ASP A 108 -5.48 -4.99 15.73
C ASP A 108 -6.67 -4.21 15.11
N PRO A 109 -7.72 -3.89 15.88
CA PRO A 109 -8.86 -3.10 15.40
C PRO A 109 -8.52 -1.65 15.07
N SER A 110 -7.47 -1.07 15.67
CA SER A 110 -7.07 0.31 15.41
C SER A 110 -6.56 0.45 13.97
N VAL A 111 -5.71 -0.48 13.53
CA VAL A 111 -5.20 -0.56 12.16
C VAL A 111 -6.33 -0.74 11.15
N LEU A 112 -7.35 -1.55 11.48
CA LEU A 112 -8.51 -1.70 10.59
C LEU A 112 -9.30 -0.39 10.46
N LYS A 113 -9.47 0.38 11.54
CA LYS A 113 -10.12 1.70 11.48
C LYS A 113 -9.32 2.70 10.66
N ASP A 114 -8.00 2.64 10.75
CA ASP A 114 -7.13 3.50 9.95
C ASP A 114 -7.31 3.21 8.45
N ILE A 115 -7.37 1.91 8.07
CA ILE A 115 -7.64 1.49 6.69
C ILE A 115 -9.06 1.88 6.27
N GLU A 116 -10.06 1.73 7.15
CA GLU A 116 -11.44 2.14 6.90
C GLU A 116 -11.53 3.63 6.57
N SER A 117 -10.81 4.48 7.31
CA SER A 117 -10.77 5.93 7.07
C SER A 117 -10.18 6.32 5.70
N LEU A 118 -9.43 5.42 5.08
CA LEU A 118 -8.74 5.60 3.80
C LEU A 118 -9.16 4.53 2.77
N GLU A 119 -10.34 3.92 2.94
CA GLU A 119 -10.80 2.79 2.12
C GLU A 119 -10.79 3.13 0.63
N ASP A 120 -11.16 4.36 0.26
CA ASP A 120 -11.17 4.83 -1.13
C ASP A 120 -9.80 4.76 -1.79
N PHE A 121 -8.71 4.97 -1.04
CA PHE A 121 -7.36 4.83 -1.58
C PHE A 121 -7.04 3.37 -1.91
N VAL A 122 -7.48 2.43 -1.06
CA VAL A 122 -7.33 0.99 -1.31
C VAL A 122 -8.19 0.58 -2.51
N ARG A 123 -9.47 0.99 -2.52
CA ARG A 123 -10.46 0.71 -3.57
C ARG A 123 -9.96 1.16 -4.94
N ASN A 124 -9.54 2.42 -5.05
CA ASN A 124 -9.03 3.01 -6.29
C ASN A 124 -7.64 2.47 -6.64
N GLY A 125 -6.76 2.29 -5.66
CA GLY A 125 -5.40 1.77 -5.86
C GLY A 125 -5.36 0.34 -6.40
N LEU A 126 -6.34 -0.48 -6.02
CA LEU A 126 -6.49 -1.87 -6.45
C LEU A 126 -7.56 -2.09 -7.52
N ASN A 127 -8.33 -1.05 -7.89
CA ASN A 127 -9.48 -1.15 -8.80
C ASN A 127 -10.43 -2.28 -8.38
N VAL A 128 -10.85 -2.27 -7.12
CA VAL A 128 -11.79 -3.25 -6.55
C VAL A 128 -13.14 -2.58 -6.31
N ARG A 129 -14.23 -3.33 -6.37
CA ARG A 129 -15.57 -2.77 -6.10
C ARG A 129 -15.88 -2.67 -4.61
N LYS A 130 -15.36 -3.60 -3.81
CA LYS A 130 -15.60 -3.69 -2.38
C LYS A 130 -14.31 -4.00 -1.63
N VAL A 131 -14.06 -3.27 -0.56
CA VAL A 131 -13.04 -3.62 0.44
C VAL A 131 -13.79 -4.14 1.68
N THR A 132 -13.39 -5.30 2.18
CA THR A 132 -13.99 -5.91 3.37
C THR A 132 -12.93 -6.02 4.45
N LEU A 133 -13.15 -5.36 5.58
CA LEU A 133 -12.24 -5.40 6.73
C LEU A 133 -12.77 -6.43 7.73
N SER A 134 -11.90 -7.31 8.24
CA SER A 134 -12.30 -8.35 9.18
C SER A 134 -11.23 -8.65 10.22
N GLN A 135 -11.66 -9.10 11.40
CA GLN A 135 -10.79 -9.71 12.42
C GLN A 135 -10.99 -11.23 12.49
N ASP A 136 -12.05 -11.75 11.86
CA ASP A 136 -12.46 -13.14 11.96
C ASP A 136 -11.59 -14.03 11.06
N ARG A 137 -10.46 -14.48 11.62
CA ARG A 137 -9.52 -15.39 10.94
C ARG A 137 -10.15 -16.75 10.69
N GLU A 138 -10.97 -17.26 11.60
CA GLU A 138 -11.58 -18.58 11.49
C GLU A 138 -12.56 -18.66 10.32
N PHE A 139 -13.38 -17.62 10.13
CA PHE A 139 -14.31 -17.54 9.00
C PHE A 139 -13.61 -17.62 7.65
N TYR A 140 -12.44 -16.97 7.53
CA TYR A 140 -11.63 -17.01 6.30
C TYR A 140 -10.65 -18.19 6.24
N GLY A 141 -10.58 -19.01 7.29
CA GLY A 141 -9.66 -20.15 7.36
C GLY A 141 -8.19 -19.74 7.37
N VAL A 142 -7.89 -18.64 8.05
CA VAL A 142 -6.54 -18.13 8.26
C VAL A 142 -5.98 -18.76 9.53
N GLU A 143 -4.92 -19.55 9.40
CA GLU A 143 -4.20 -20.17 10.51
C GLU A 143 -2.87 -19.43 10.76
N MET A 144 -2.42 -19.41 12.01
CA MET A 144 -1.11 -18.89 12.39
C MET A 144 -0.06 -19.99 12.25
N CYS A 145 0.99 -19.70 11.50
CA CYS A 145 2.15 -20.55 11.36
C CYS A 145 3.36 -19.86 11.98
N ALA A 146 4.06 -20.53 12.88
CA ALA A 146 5.33 -20.08 13.39
C ALA A 146 6.46 -20.57 12.48
N GLU A 147 7.22 -19.64 11.89
CA GLU A 147 8.44 -19.93 11.13
C GLU A 147 9.69 -19.66 11.97
N PRO A 148 10.66 -20.58 12.00
CA PRO A 148 11.85 -20.41 12.83
C PRO A 148 12.80 -19.34 12.27
N ASN A 149 13.29 -18.44 13.13
CA ASN A 149 14.39 -17.55 12.79
C ASN A 149 15.72 -18.31 12.91
N TYR A 150 16.23 -18.78 11.77
CA TYR A 150 17.46 -19.57 11.72
C TYR A 150 18.71 -18.84 12.25
N SER A 151 18.73 -17.52 12.24
CA SER A 151 19.88 -16.72 12.67
C SER A 151 20.07 -16.73 14.20
N THR A 152 18.97 -16.65 14.94
CA THR A 152 18.97 -16.66 16.40
C THR A 152 18.93 -18.10 16.92
N LEU A 153 18.05 -18.95 16.38
CA LEU A 153 17.93 -20.36 16.75
C LEU A 153 19.20 -21.15 16.42
N GLY A 154 19.94 -20.78 15.36
CA GLY A 154 21.23 -21.39 15.04
C GLY A 154 22.25 -21.29 16.17
N LYS A 155 22.24 -20.18 16.91
CA LYS A 155 23.15 -19.95 18.05
C LYS A 155 22.69 -20.68 19.31
N LYS A 156 21.38 -20.81 19.52
CA LYS A 156 20.79 -21.42 20.73
C LYS A 156 20.66 -22.94 20.64
N ALA A 157 20.16 -23.47 19.53
CA ALA A 157 19.74 -24.87 19.41
C ALA A 157 20.84 -25.83 18.91
N GLY A 158 21.88 -25.33 18.23
CA GLY A 158 23.02 -26.13 17.79
C GLY A 158 22.63 -27.46 17.11
N ALA A 159 23.00 -28.59 17.73
CA ALA A 159 22.69 -29.93 17.22
C ALA A 159 21.18 -30.28 17.23
N LYS A 160 20.38 -29.62 18.06
CA LYS A 160 18.92 -29.81 18.18
C LYS A 160 18.11 -28.93 17.23
N LEU A 161 18.75 -28.18 16.33
CA LEU A 161 18.07 -27.23 15.44
C LEU A 161 16.95 -27.89 14.63
N LYS A 162 17.15 -29.10 14.10
CA LYS A 162 16.12 -29.79 13.29
C LYS A 162 14.88 -30.18 14.08
N SER A 163 15.02 -30.60 15.33
CA SER A 163 13.87 -31.00 16.16
C SER A 163 13.09 -29.78 16.62
N VAL A 164 13.81 -28.74 17.06
CA VAL A 164 13.23 -27.46 17.47
C VAL A 164 12.49 -26.78 16.30
N THR A 165 13.05 -26.75 15.10
CA THR A 165 12.37 -26.14 13.94
C THR A 165 11.13 -26.91 13.49
N GLN A 166 11.11 -28.23 13.65
CA GLN A 166 9.92 -29.03 13.36
C GLN A 166 8.80 -28.72 14.35
N LEU A 167 9.12 -28.70 15.66
CA LEU A 167 8.17 -28.42 16.71
C LEU A 167 7.62 -26.98 16.64
N ILE A 168 8.44 -26.00 16.24
CA ILE A 168 7.99 -24.62 15.98
C ILE A 168 6.95 -24.59 14.87
N ARG A 169 7.16 -25.34 13.78
CA ARG A 169 6.22 -25.38 12.64
C ARG A 169 4.92 -26.13 12.93
N GLU A 170 4.94 -27.03 13.90
CA GLU A 170 3.77 -27.81 14.34
C GLU A 170 2.99 -27.13 15.49
N MET A 171 3.38 -25.92 15.90
CA MET A 171 2.67 -25.17 16.93
C MET A 171 1.24 -24.85 16.50
N SER A 172 0.30 -24.97 17.44
CA SER A 172 -1.10 -24.60 17.19
C SER A 172 -1.31 -23.08 17.33
N ASP A 173 -2.38 -22.56 16.72
CA ASP A 173 -2.78 -21.15 16.85
C ASP A 173 -2.89 -20.72 18.32
N ALA A 174 -3.47 -21.57 19.18
CA ALA A 174 -3.59 -21.31 20.62
C ALA A 174 -2.21 -21.20 21.29
N ASP A 175 -1.24 -22.02 20.89
CA ASP A 175 0.11 -21.90 21.41
C ASP A 175 0.75 -20.56 20.98
N ILE A 176 0.56 -20.14 19.74
CA ILE A 176 1.14 -18.89 19.23
C ILE A 176 0.47 -17.67 19.89
N GLU A 177 -0.84 -17.70 20.14
CA GLU A 177 -1.52 -16.67 20.91
C GLU A 177 -1.02 -16.59 22.35
N THR A 178 -0.78 -17.74 23.01
CA THR A 178 -0.17 -17.72 24.35
C THR A 178 1.24 -17.13 24.32
N LEU A 179 2.01 -17.34 23.24
CA LEU A 179 3.33 -16.70 23.06
C LEU A 179 3.20 -15.18 22.88
N LEU A 180 2.18 -14.69 22.17
CA LEU A 180 1.97 -13.26 21.96
C LEU A 180 1.45 -12.53 23.20
N SER A 181 0.62 -13.20 24.01
CA SER A 181 0.02 -12.60 25.22
C SER A 181 0.98 -12.47 26.39
N LYS A 182 2.06 -13.26 26.42
CA LYS A 182 3.09 -13.19 27.45
C LYS A 182 4.10 -12.10 27.07
N SER A 183 4.16 -11.06 27.89
CA SER A 183 5.11 -9.95 27.75
C SER A 183 6.57 -10.42 27.75
N GLN A 184 7.46 -9.67 27.08
CA GLN A 184 8.92 -9.87 27.00
C GLN A 184 9.64 -10.06 28.36
N ASP A 185 9.00 -9.71 29.49
CA ASP A 185 9.63 -9.66 30.81
C ASP A 185 9.47 -10.93 31.68
N GLU A 186 8.73 -11.95 31.23
CA GLU A 186 8.68 -13.23 31.95
C GLU A 186 9.42 -14.34 31.18
N SER A 187 10.11 -15.20 31.95
CA SER A 187 10.82 -16.44 31.60
C SER A 187 10.53 -17.06 30.22
N PRO A 188 11.49 -17.76 29.60
CA PRO A 188 11.41 -18.18 28.19
C PRO A 188 10.04 -18.72 27.80
N LEU A 189 9.47 -18.08 26.77
CA LEU A 189 8.06 -18.16 26.38
C LEU A 189 7.55 -19.60 26.15
N LYS A 190 8.46 -20.49 25.73
CA LYS A 190 8.34 -21.95 25.83
C LYS A 190 9.73 -22.59 25.81
N ILE A 191 9.91 -23.69 26.53
CA ILE A 191 11.11 -24.53 26.41
C ILE A 191 10.76 -25.71 25.51
N ILE A 192 11.38 -25.78 24.33
CA ILE A 192 11.26 -26.91 23.40
C ILE A 192 12.61 -27.61 23.35
N ASP A 193 12.65 -28.91 23.65
CA ASP A 193 13.89 -29.72 23.68
C ASP A 193 15.03 -29.10 24.52
N GLU A 194 14.69 -28.50 25.66
CA GLU A 194 15.63 -27.78 26.56
C GLU A 194 16.20 -26.47 25.99
N VAL A 195 15.67 -25.98 24.87
CA VAL A 195 16.04 -24.68 24.29
C VAL A 195 14.96 -23.65 24.64
N PRO A 196 15.32 -22.54 25.31
CA PRO A 196 14.40 -21.43 25.53
C PRO A 196 14.10 -20.73 24.21
N ILE A 197 12.83 -20.68 23.84
CA ILE A 197 12.34 -19.95 22.66
C ILE A 197 11.77 -18.62 23.11
N GLU A 198 12.21 -17.55 22.47
CA GLU A 198 11.72 -16.19 22.65
C GLU A 198 10.98 -15.70 21.39
N LEU A 199 10.25 -14.59 21.48
CA LEU A 199 9.55 -13.98 20.34
C LEU A 199 10.52 -13.64 19.19
N GLU A 200 11.77 -13.32 19.50
CA GLU A 200 12.82 -13.03 18.50
C GLU A 200 13.25 -14.26 17.69
N ASP A 201 12.97 -15.46 18.21
CA ASP A 201 13.33 -16.73 17.59
C ASP A 201 12.30 -17.23 16.58
N ILE A 202 11.15 -16.57 16.47
CA ILE A 202 10.04 -16.99 15.61
C ILE A 202 9.55 -15.80 14.78
N HIS A 203 9.27 -16.05 13.52
CA HIS A 203 8.46 -15.18 12.67
C HIS A 203 7.05 -15.76 12.57
N ILE A 204 6.04 -14.97 12.91
CA ILE A 204 4.65 -15.36 12.74
C ILE A 204 4.24 -15.07 11.31
N VAL A 205 3.82 -16.11 10.61
CA VAL A 205 3.29 -16.06 9.25
C VAL A 205 1.85 -16.53 9.31
N TYR A 206 1.00 -16.00 8.44
CA TYR A 206 -0.38 -16.46 8.32
C TYR A 206 -0.53 -17.25 7.04
N ARG A 207 -1.32 -18.31 7.09
CA ARG A 207 -1.60 -19.16 5.92
C ARG A 207 -3.09 -19.42 5.81
N VAL A 208 -3.62 -19.32 4.59
CA VAL A 208 -5.03 -19.64 4.32
C VAL A 208 -5.14 -21.12 3.96
N THR A 209 -5.94 -21.89 4.71
CA THR A 209 -6.07 -23.34 4.52
C THR A 209 -7.39 -23.78 3.88
N LYS A 210 -8.43 -22.91 3.88
CA LYS A 210 -9.82 -23.33 3.59
C LYS A 210 -10.54 -22.67 2.41
N GLN A 211 -9.89 -21.92 1.51
CA GLN A 211 -10.63 -21.24 0.45
C GLN A 211 -10.08 -21.47 -0.96
N THR A 212 -10.97 -21.79 -1.90
CA THR A 212 -10.66 -21.97 -3.34
C THR A 212 -11.00 -20.75 -4.20
N ARG A 213 -11.66 -19.72 -3.63
CA ARG A 213 -12.18 -18.57 -4.38
C ARG A 213 -11.22 -17.37 -4.40
N PHE A 214 -10.43 -17.21 -3.35
CA PHE A 214 -9.53 -16.09 -3.17
C PHE A 214 -8.09 -16.55 -3.38
N GLU A 215 -7.24 -15.68 -3.92
CA GLU A 215 -5.80 -15.82 -3.70
C GLU A 215 -5.42 -14.98 -2.48
N ASP A 216 -4.46 -15.48 -1.72
CA ASP A 216 -4.03 -14.90 -0.47
C ASP A 216 -2.56 -14.51 -0.50
N THR A 217 -2.24 -13.46 0.24
CA THR A 217 -0.86 -13.19 0.66
C THR A 217 -0.89 -12.61 2.06
N ALA A 218 0.20 -12.82 2.80
CA ALA A 218 0.35 -12.34 4.15
C ALA A 218 1.73 -11.73 4.36
N GLU A 219 1.77 -10.53 4.92
CA GLU A 219 3.01 -9.84 5.27
C GLU A 219 2.77 -8.84 6.40
N GLN A 220 3.75 -8.65 7.28
CA GLN A 220 3.71 -7.64 8.36
C GLN A 220 2.44 -7.70 9.23
N GLY A 221 1.89 -8.89 9.47
CA GLY A 221 0.67 -9.07 10.27
C GLY A 221 -0.64 -8.86 9.51
N PHE A 222 -0.58 -8.39 8.26
CA PHE A 222 -1.72 -8.33 7.36
C PHE A 222 -1.91 -9.66 6.63
N VAL A 223 -3.16 -10.07 6.50
CA VAL A 223 -3.57 -11.12 5.56
C VAL A 223 -4.57 -10.50 4.61
N VAL A 224 -4.26 -10.57 3.31
CA VAL A 224 -5.15 -10.03 2.29
C VAL A 224 -5.64 -11.13 1.38
N LEU A 225 -6.91 -11.06 1.02
CA LEU A 225 -7.56 -12.02 0.13
C LEU A 225 -8.14 -11.26 -1.06
N LEU A 226 -7.87 -11.73 -2.26
CA LEU A 226 -8.37 -11.12 -3.48
C LEU A 226 -9.25 -12.11 -4.24
N ASP A 227 -10.50 -11.71 -4.53
CA ASP A 227 -11.44 -12.54 -5.27
C ASP A 227 -11.22 -12.39 -6.78
N TYR A 228 -10.94 -13.51 -7.44
CA TYR A 228 -10.68 -13.57 -8.89
C TYR A 228 -11.90 -13.96 -9.72
N LYS A 229 -13.03 -14.25 -9.09
CA LYS A 229 -14.22 -14.69 -9.81
C LYS A 229 -14.84 -13.51 -10.55
N ALA A 230 -14.32 -13.24 -11.74
CA ALA A 230 -14.84 -12.21 -12.63
C ALA A 230 -16.25 -12.60 -13.10
N ASP A 231 -17.26 -11.91 -12.57
CA ASP A 231 -18.61 -11.96 -13.12
C ASP A 231 -18.64 -11.41 -14.55
N ALA A 232 -19.63 -11.82 -15.34
CA ALA A 232 -19.76 -11.41 -16.75
C ALA A 232 -19.76 -9.87 -16.92
N SER A 233 -20.35 -9.14 -15.95
CA SER A 233 -20.37 -7.68 -15.91
C SER A 233 -18.98 -7.04 -15.76
N LEU A 234 -18.05 -7.67 -15.03
CA LEU A 234 -16.67 -7.18 -14.87
C LEU A 234 -15.86 -7.34 -16.15
N LYS A 235 -16.15 -8.40 -16.93
CA LYS A 235 -15.52 -8.61 -18.23
C LYS A 235 -16.00 -7.58 -19.25
N GLU A 236 -17.30 -7.26 -19.25
CA GLU A 236 -17.87 -6.21 -20.10
C GLU A 236 -17.30 -4.83 -19.75
N GLU A 237 -17.19 -4.51 -18.46
CA GLU A 237 -16.56 -3.27 -17.99
C GLU A 237 -15.09 -3.18 -18.41
N GLY A 238 -14.34 -4.28 -18.26
CA GLY A 238 -12.96 -4.38 -18.74
C GLY A 238 -12.85 -4.13 -20.25
N LEU A 239 -13.78 -4.67 -21.04
CA LEU A 239 -13.84 -4.48 -22.49
C LEU A 239 -14.18 -3.02 -22.85
N ILE A 240 -15.10 -2.38 -22.14
CA ILE A 240 -15.40 -0.95 -22.30
C ILE A 240 -14.16 -0.11 -22.01
N HIS A 241 -13.43 -0.41 -20.94
CA HIS A 241 -12.18 0.26 -20.61
C HIS A 241 -11.09 0.05 -21.66
N GLU A 242 -10.97 -1.15 -22.21
CA GLU A 242 -10.01 -1.44 -23.27
C GLU A 242 -10.33 -0.65 -24.55
N ILE A 243 -11.62 -0.62 -24.96
CA ILE A 243 -12.08 0.21 -26.08
C ILE A 243 -11.79 1.68 -25.80
N THR A 244 -12.14 2.19 -24.62
CA THR A 244 -11.94 3.60 -24.25
C THR A 244 -10.46 3.95 -24.29
N ASN A 245 -9.60 3.10 -23.72
CA ASN A 245 -8.15 3.28 -23.76
C ASN A 245 -7.62 3.27 -25.19
N ARG A 246 -8.14 2.40 -26.05
CA ARG A 246 -7.75 2.35 -27.46
C ARG A 246 -8.13 3.62 -28.21
N VAL A 247 -9.36 4.10 -28.02
CA VAL A 247 -9.85 5.37 -28.60
C VAL A 247 -9.01 6.54 -28.11
N GLN A 248 -8.71 6.63 -26.81
CA GLN A 248 -7.87 7.68 -26.24
C GLN A 248 -6.45 7.66 -26.79
N LYS A 249 -5.89 6.47 -27.02
CA LYS A 249 -4.56 6.33 -27.64
C LYS A 249 -4.57 6.83 -29.09
N LEU A 250 -5.55 6.42 -29.90
CA LEU A 250 -5.71 6.88 -31.28
C LEU A 250 -5.93 8.40 -31.36
N ARG A 251 -6.71 8.97 -30.44
CA ARG A 251 -6.91 10.43 -30.34
C ARG A 251 -5.58 11.16 -30.12
N LYS A 252 -4.76 10.67 -29.17
CA LYS A 252 -3.44 11.25 -28.88
C LYS A 252 -2.48 11.12 -30.08
N GLU A 253 -2.48 9.97 -30.76
CA GLU A 253 -1.70 9.75 -31.99
C GLU A 253 -2.12 10.71 -33.12
N ALA A 254 -3.42 11.01 -33.22
CA ALA A 254 -3.97 12.00 -34.15
C ALA A 254 -3.78 13.47 -33.70
N LYS A 255 -3.16 13.71 -32.54
CA LYS A 255 -2.94 15.06 -31.94
C LYS A 255 -4.22 15.87 -31.73
N LEU A 256 -5.34 15.19 -31.46
CA LEU A 256 -6.63 15.82 -31.19
C LEU A 256 -6.78 16.16 -29.71
N ASN A 257 -7.44 17.28 -29.42
CA ASN A 257 -7.73 17.74 -28.07
C ASN A 257 -8.90 16.96 -27.45
N LEU A 258 -9.06 17.07 -26.12
CA LEU A 258 -10.14 16.39 -25.39
C LEU A 258 -11.54 16.84 -25.83
N THR A 259 -11.64 18.09 -26.28
CA THR A 259 -12.88 18.78 -26.65
C THR A 259 -13.24 18.63 -28.12
N ASP A 260 -12.39 17.99 -28.92
CA ASP A 260 -12.61 17.86 -30.36
C ASP A 260 -13.65 16.77 -30.62
N ASP A 261 -14.65 17.08 -31.46
CA ASP A 261 -15.62 16.10 -31.92
C ASP A 261 -14.94 15.06 -32.84
N ILE A 262 -14.98 13.79 -32.44
CA ILE A 262 -14.36 12.69 -33.18
C ILE A 262 -15.41 11.71 -33.69
N LYS A 263 -15.26 11.29 -34.95
CA LYS A 263 -16.02 10.18 -35.54
C LYS A 263 -15.22 8.89 -35.39
N ILE A 264 -15.78 7.93 -34.68
CA ILE A 264 -15.17 6.62 -34.43
C ILE A 264 -15.81 5.60 -35.36
N TYR A 265 -14.98 4.88 -36.11
CA TYR A 265 -15.41 3.73 -36.91
C TYR A 265 -14.83 2.46 -36.27
N TYR A 266 -15.66 1.44 -36.11
CA TYR A 266 -15.23 0.14 -35.59
C TYR A 266 -15.76 -0.98 -36.50
N SER A 267 -15.01 -2.08 -36.55
CA SER A 267 -15.42 -3.33 -37.19
C SER A 267 -15.27 -4.44 -36.16
N VAL A 268 -16.29 -5.29 -36.05
CA VAL A 268 -16.25 -6.46 -35.17
C VAL A 268 -16.28 -7.69 -36.06
N GLU A 269 -15.20 -8.46 -36.05
CA GLU A 269 -15.21 -9.80 -36.62
C GLU A 269 -15.58 -10.79 -35.51
N PRO A 270 -16.71 -11.50 -35.61
CA PRO A 270 -17.07 -12.50 -34.61
C PRO A 270 -16.06 -13.65 -34.65
N HIS A 271 -15.49 -13.99 -33.50
CA HIS A 271 -14.73 -15.22 -33.36
C HIS A 271 -15.67 -16.43 -33.52
N LYS A 272 -15.32 -17.33 -34.43
CA LYS A 272 -15.95 -18.65 -34.61
C LYS A 272 -15.66 -19.55 -33.42
#